data_AF-A0AAE4Z346-F1
#
_entry.id   AF-A0AAE4Z346-F1
#
_cell.length_a   1.000
_cell.length_b   1.000
_cell.length_c   1.000
_cell.angle_alpha   90.00
_cell.angle_beta   90.00
_cell.angle_gamma   90.00
#
_symmetry.space_group_name_H-M   'P 1'
#
loop_
_entity.id
_entity.type
_entity.pdbx_description
1 polymer ?
#
loop_
_entity_poly.entity_id
_entity_poly.type
_entity_poly.pdbx_seq_one_letter_code
_entity_poly.pdbx_strand_id
1 'polypeptide(L)'
;MEQRYCQSCGMPMNEELYSTELNNKKNHEYCIYCYENGAFKHPNLTMEQMIDVCVPFMKEKGMKEDEAIALMKNCLPNLKRWRKEDIITKIVEKDKMIIVGKEIRTTNKNGAFMAVIPKLWEEFENKRLGDKILNKVNKDEILGLYTDYENKEFGLYSFMVGFQVTDKNSIPEGMTYKVIPAGKYCVVTAKGKMPDKIGEAWGYIWNSGLQRTYTGDFELYDKRYDKNENSEVDIYVAIK
;
A
#
# COMPACT_ATOMS: atom_id res chain seq x y z
N MET A 1 -5.84 14.59 15.06
CA MET A 1 -6.85 13.50 15.09
C MET A 1 -6.59 12.58 13.91
N GLU A 2 -6.72 11.29 14.12
CA GLU A 2 -6.50 10.24 13.12
C GLU A 2 -7.65 10.29 12.09
N GLN A 3 -7.35 10.57 10.81
CA GLN A 3 -8.36 10.57 9.75
C GLN A 3 -8.78 9.12 9.46
N ARG A 4 -10.05 8.79 9.69
CA ARG A 4 -10.61 7.44 9.45
C ARG A 4 -11.51 7.45 8.22
N TYR A 5 -11.61 6.30 7.57
CA TYR A 5 -12.43 6.10 6.37
C TYR A 5 -13.40 4.95 6.58
N CYS A 6 -14.65 5.13 6.13
CA CYS A 6 -15.69 4.11 6.24
C CYS A 6 -15.29 2.87 5.44
N GLN A 7 -15.20 1.72 6.10
CA GLN A 7 -14.84 0.42 5.53
C GLN A 7 -15.98 -0.24 4.74
N SER A 8 -16.97 0.55 4.32
CA SER A 8 -18.07 0.17 3.42
C SER A 8 -18.15 1.08 2.20
N CYS A 9 -18.07 2.41 2.35
CA CYS A 9 -18.17 3.34 1.21
C CYS A 9 -16.90 4.15 0.91
N GLY A 10 -15.84 4.00 1.69
CA GLY A 10 -14.59 4.76 1.52
C GLY A 10 -14.68 6.24 1.95
N MET A 11 -15.83 6.68 2.47
CA MET A 11 -16.04 8.07 2.88
C MET A 11 -15.16 8.46 4.08
N PRO A 12 -14.45 9.60 4.06
CA PRO A 12 -13.75 10.13 5.23
C PRO A 12 -14.75 10.45 6.34
N MET A 13 -14.44 10.04 7.57
CA MET A 13 -15.31 10.17 8.74
C MET A 13 -14.68 11.07 9.81
N ASN A 14 -15.56 11.74 10.55
CA ASN A 14 -15.26 12.46 11.79
C ASN A 14 -16.12 11.89 12.93
N GLU A 15 -16.01 12.47 14.13
CA GLU A 15 -16.77 12.04 15.32
C GLU A 15 -18.28 11.97 15.10
N GLU A 16 -18.87 12.88 14.32
CA GLU A 16 -20.31 12.93 14.07
C GLU A 16 -20.79 11.85 13.10
N LEU A 17 -19.87 11.32 12.30
CA LEU A 17 -20.17 10.37 11.24
C LEU A 17 -19.92 8.91 11.63
N TYR A 18 -19.38 8.64 12.82
CA TYR A 18 -19.19 7.27 13.33
C TYR A 18 -20.52 6.60 13.63
N SER A 19 -20.72 5.38 13.11
CA SER A 19 -21.91 4.58 13.38
C SER A 19 -21.97 4.07 14.81
N THR A 20 -23.02 3.32 15.15
CA THR A 20 -23.21 2.71 16.47
C THR A 20 -23.35 1.20 16.39
N GLU A 21 -22.84 0.54 17.43
CA GLU A 21 -23.16 -0.84 17.77
C GLU A 21 -24.54 -0.94 18.45
N LEU A 22 -25.08 -2.16 18.60
CA LEU A 22 -26.38 -2.39 19.28
C LEU A 22 -26.43 -1.82 20.71
N ASN A 23 -25.28 -1.70 21.37
CA ASN A 23 -25.16 -1.13 22.72
C ASN A 23 -24.88 0.39 22.72
N ASN A 24 -25.11 1.08 21.60
CA ASN A 24 -24.85 2.51 21.38
C ASN A 24 -23.38 2.94 21.48
N LYS A 25 -22.42 2.00 21.57
CA LYS A 25 -21.00 2.36 21.45
C LYS A 25 -20.69 2.81 20.03
N LYS A 26 -19.84 3.83 19.89
CA LYS A 26 -19.37 4.27 18.57
C LYS A 26 -18.57 3.18 17.88
N ASN A 27 -18.87 2.96 16.61
CA ASN A 27 -18.12 2.14 15.69
C ASN A 27 -17.34 3.10 14.77
N HIS A 28 -16.02 2.97 14.82
CA HIS A 28 -15.11 3.86 14.09
C HIS A 28 -14.71 3.31 12.71
N GLU A 29 -15.28 2.16 12.32
CA GLU A 29 -15.00 1.48 11.06
C GLU A 29 -16.01 1.85 9.99
N TYR A 30 -17.26 2.15 10.36
CA TYR A 30 -18.33 2.44 9.41
C TYR A 30 -19.00 3.78 9.69
N CYS A 31 -19.52 4.41 8.64
CA CYS A 31 -20.26 5.65 8.79
C CYS A 31 -21.73 5.39 9.14
N ILE A 32 -22.38 6.38 9.74
CA ILE A 32 -23.82 6.37 10.07
C ILE A 32 -24.73 6.08 8.87
N TYR A 33 -24.26 6.29 7.64
CA TYR A 33 -25.04 6.02 6.42
C TYR A 33 -24.94 4.57 5.96
N CYS A 34 -23.86 3.87 6.30
CA CYS A 34 -23.65 2.48 5.90
C CYS A 34 -24.10 1.49 6.97
N TYR A 35 -23.92 1.82 8.24
CA TYR A 35 -24.09 0.92 9.37
C TYR A 35 -24.71 1.68 10.54
N GLU A 36 -25.58 1.03 11.29
CA GLU A 36 -26.20 1.58 12.49
C GLU A 36 -26.78 0.46 13.35
N ASN A 37 -26.75 0.62 14.67
CA ASN A 37 -27.30 -0.33 15.65
C ASN A 37 -26.83 -1.78 15.46
N GLY A 38 -25.56 -1.98 15.10
CA GLY A 38 -24.99 -3.32 14.94
C GLY A 38 -25.29 -4.01 13.59
N ALA A 39 -25.86 -3.30 12.61
CA ALA A 39 -26.16 -3.88 11.29
C ALA A 39 -25.92 -2.90 10.13
N PHE A 40 -25.63 -3.45 8.94
CA PHE A 40 -25.64 -2.66 7.70
C PHE A 40 -27.07 -2.24 7.35
N LYS A 41 -27.27 -0.96 7.01
CA LYS A 41 -28.59 -0.44 6.62
C LYS A 41 -29.13 -1.09 5.34
N HIS A 42 -28.21 -1.47 4.44
CA HIS A 42 -28.53 -2.14 3.19
C HIS A 42 -27.63 -3.39 3.04
N PRO A 43 -27.96 -4.52 3.71
CA PRO A 43 -27.07 -5.69 3.77
C PRO A 43 -26.85 -6.34 2.39
N ASN A 44 -27.86 -6.27 1.51
CA ASN A 44 -27.82 -6.88 0.17
C ASN A 44 -27.32 -5.91 -0.93
N LEU A 45 -26.87 -4.71 -0.56
CA LEU A 45 -26.33 -3.75 -1.52
C LEU A 45 -25.09 -4.34 -2.20
N THR A 46 -25.06 -4.34 -3.53
CA THR A 46 -23.90 -4.80 -4.30
C THR A 46 -22.83 -3.70 -4.38
N MET A 47 -21.63 -4.08 -4.80
CA MET A 47 -20.55 -3.11 -5.02
C MET A 47 -20.90 -2.11 -6.14
N GLU A 48 -21.52 -2.57 -7.22
CA GLU A 48 -22.01 -1.69 -8.30
C GLU A 48 -23.03 -0.68 -7.77
N GLN A 49 -24.00 -1.14 -6.98
CA GLN A 49 -24.97 -0.24 -6.36
C GLN A 49 -24.32 0.74 -5.37
N MET A 50 -23.24 0.34 -4.66
CA MET A 50 -22.48 1.26 -3.82
C MET A 50 -21.78 2.36 -4.64
N ILE A 51 -21.26 2.02 -5.82
CA ILE A 51 -20.70 3.02 -6.76
C ILE A 51 -21.80 4.01 -7.16
N ASP A 52 -22.95 3.50 -7.58
CA ASP A 52 -24.09 4.32 -8.02
C ASP A 52 -24.57 5.28 -6.92
N VAL A 53 -24.51 4.85 -5.65
CA VAL A 53 -24.85 5.68 -4.49
C VAL A 53 -23.79 6.76 -4.22
N CYS A 54 -22.50 6.44 -4.35
CA CYS A 54 -21.43 7.37 -3.96
C CYS A 54 -21.07 8.40 -5.04
N VAL A 55 -21.10 8.01 -6.31
CA VAL A 55 -20.67 8.86 -7.45
C VAL A 55 -21.38 10.21 -7.50
N PRO A 56 -22.72 10.32 -7.29
CA PRO A 56 -23.40 11.62 -7.25
C PRO A 56 -22.81 12.60 -6.22
N PHE A 57 -22.51 12.14 -5.01
CA PHE A 57 -21.92 12.98 -3.97
C PHE A 57 -20.48 13.40 -4.29
N MET A 58 -19.72 12.55 -4.96
CA MET A 58 -18.36 12.86 -5.40
C MET A 58 -18.37 13.91 -6.52
N LYS A 59 -19.36 13.84 -7.43
CA LYS A 59 -19.58 14.84 -8.47
C LYS A 59 -19.96 16.20 -7.88
N GLU A 60 -20.84 16.21 -6.89
CA GLU A 60 -21.21 17.45 -6.18
C GLU A 60 -19.99 18.11 -5.52
N LYS A 61 -19.02 17.30 -5.07
CA LYS A 61 -17.73 17.77 -4.53
C LYS A 61 -16.67 18.10 -5.59
N GLY A 62 -17.04 18.10 -6.87
CA GLY A 62 -16.20 18.57 -7.98
C GLY A 62 -15.38 17.49 -8.69
N MET A 63 -15.57 16.21 -8.40
CA MET A 63 -14.92 15.12 -9.14
C MET A 63 -15.67 14.83 -10.44
N LYS A 64 -14.95 14.51 -11.52
CA LYS A 64 -15.62 14.02 -12.74
C LYS A 64 -16.20 12.64 -12.51
N GLU A 65 -17.27 12.32 -13.24
CA GLU A 65 -18.01 11.07 -13.06
C GLU A 65 -17.19 9.83 -13.38
N ASP A 66 -16.47 9.85 -14.50
CA ASP A 66 -15.56 8.78 -14.92
C ASP A 66 -14.42 8.59 -13.92
N GLU A 67 -13.83 9.68 -13.44
CA GLU A 67 -12.81 9.67 -12.37
C GLU A 67 -13.37 9.08 -11.06
N ALA A 68 -14.59 9.47 -10.67
CA ALA A 68 -15.24 8.97 -9.47
C ALA A 68 -15.56 7.46 -9.56
N ILE A 69 -16.09 7.01 -10.70
CA ILE A 69 -16.35 5.58 -10.94
C ILE A 69 -15.04 4.79 -10.89
N ALA A 70 -13.99 5.26 -11.55
CA ALA A 70 -12.69 4.60 -11.55
C ALA A 70 -12.11 4.52 -10.14
N LEU A 71 -12.18 5.61 -9.36
CA LEU A 71 -11.72 5.63 -7.97
C LEU A 71 -12.49 4.63 -7.11
N MET A 72 -13.82 4.60 -7.21
CA MET A 72 -14.65 3.70 -6.42
C MET A 72 -14.43 2.23 -6.79
N LYS A 73 -14.28 1.91 -8.08
CA LYS A 73 -13.93 0.55 -8.54
C LYS A 73 -12.59 0.07 -7.99
N ASN A 74 -11.65 0.99 -7.78
CA ASN A 74 -10.36 0.66 -7.18
C ASN A 74 -10.42 0.61 -5.63
N CYS A 75 -11.23 1.45 -5.00
CA CYS A 75 -11.33 1.56 -3.55
C CYS A 75 -12.16 0.44 -2.93
N LEU A 76 -13.39 0.21 -3.42
CA LEU A 76 -14.37 -0.66 -2.77
C LEU A 76 -13.88 -2.10 -2.55
N PRO A 77 -13.24 -2.79 -3.52
CA PRO A 77 -12.78 -4.17 -3.31
C PRO A 77 -11.82 -4.35 -2.13
N ASN A 78 -11.16 -3.28 -1.69
CA ASN A 78 -10.16 -3.31 -0.63
C ASN A 78 -10.73 -2.99 0.77
N LEU A 79 -12.01 -2.61 0.87
CA LEU A 79 -12.65 -2.28 2.16
C LEU A 79 -13.19 -3.54 2.85
N LYS A 80 -13.23 -3.54 4.20
CA LYS A 80 -13.67 -4.71 5.01
C LYS A 80 -14.99 -5.33 4.56
N ARG A 81 -15.97 -4.50 4.16
CA ARG A 81 -17.28 -4.99 3.71
C ARG A 81 -17.22 -5.87 2.45
N TRP A 82 -16.27 -5.59 1.56
CA TRP A 82 -16.27 -6.12 0.20
C TRP A 82 -15.11 -7.05 -0.11
N ARG A 83 -14.01 -6.92 0.62
CA ARG A 83 -12.83 -7.75 0.41
C ARG A 83 -13.19 -9.22 0.58
N LYS A 84 -12.63 -10.06 -0.28
CA LYS A 84 -12.85 -11.51 -0.23
C LYS A 84 -12.02 -12.21 0.83
N GLU A 85 -10.89 -11.59 1.19
CA GLU A 85 -9.88 -12.17 2.06
C GLU A 85 -9.51 -11.17 3.16
N ASP A 86 -9.22 -11.69 4.35
CA ASP A 86 -8.71 -10.86 5.44
C ASP A 86 -7.26 -10.47 5.17
N ILE A 87 -6.95 -9.22 5.50
CA ILE A 87 -5.62 -8.66 5.32
C ILE A 87 -4.83 -8.89 6.60
N ILE A 88 -3.75 -9.64 6.47
CA ILE A 88 -2.85 -9.93 7.57
C ILE A 88 -1.98 -8.71 7.81
N THR A 89 -2.12 -8.11 9.00
CA THR A 89 -1.29 -6.98 9.41
C THR A 89 -0.59 -7.24 10.74
N LYS A 90 0.61 -6.69 10.91
CA LYS A 90 1.33 -6.67 12.19
C LYS A 90 2.15 -5.40 12.32
N ILE A 91 2.34 -4.93 13.54
CA ILE A 91 3.22 -3.81 13.82
C ILE A 91 4.58 -4.34 14.26
N VAL A 92 5.66 -3.83 13.68
CA VAL A 92 7.04 -4.20 14.02
C VAL A 92 7.92 -2.97 14.13
N GLU A 93 9.05 -3.11 14.81
CA GLU A 93 10.12 -2.12 14.81
C GLU A 93 11.29 -2.64 13.96
N LYS A 94 11.97 -1.72 13.28
CA LYS A 94 13.16 -2.01 12.49
C LYS A 94 14.25 -1.02 12.86
N ASP A 95 15.47 -1.52 12.97
CA ASP A 95 16.67 -0.70 13.05
C ASP A 95 16.91 0.06 11.74
N LYS A 96 17.85 1.01 11.79
CA LYS A 96 18.33 1.72 10.61
C LYS A 96 18.85 0.72 9.56
N MET A 97 18.41 0.87 8.32
CA MET A 97 18.81 0.02 7.20
C MET A 97 19.61 0.81 6.16
N ILE A 98 20.58 0.16 5.55
CA ILE A 98 21.27 0.66 4.36
C ILE A 98 20.85 -0.26 3.22
N ILE A 99 20.30 0.32 2.16
CA ILE A 99 19.83 -0.44 1.00
C ILE A 99 20.62 0.03 -0.21
N VAL A 100 21.19 -0.92 -0.96
CA VAL A 100 21.90 -0.65 -2.22
C VAL A 100 21.12 -1.31 -3.35
N GLY A 101 20.95 -0.57 -4.45
CA GLY A 101 20.16 -1.06 -5.57
C GLY A 101 20.11 -0.13 -6.76
N LYS A 102 19.35 -0.57 -7.77
CA LYS A 102 19.07 0.19 -8.99
C LYS A 102 17.80 1.01 -8.73
N GLU A 103 17.86 2.32 -8.97
CA GLU A 103 16.80 3.28 -8.67
C GLU A 103 16.21 3.90 -9.93
N ILE A 104 14.91 4.20 -9.90
CA ILE A 104 14.19 5.04 -10.85
C ILE A 104 13.35 6.08 -10.10
N ARG A 105 12.96 7.14 -10.81
CA ARG A 105 11.97 8.13 -10.33
C ARG A 105 10.63 7.92 -11.02
N THR A 106 9.53 7.91 -10.27
CA THR A 106 8.19 7.72 -10.83
C THR A 106 7.08 8.34 -9.96
N THR A 107 5.81 8.17 -10.34
CA THR A 107 4.63 8.66 -9.63
C THR A 107 3.42 7.74 -9.81
N ASN A 108 2.47 7.83 -8.88
CA ASN A 108 1.15 7.20 -8.98
C ASN A 108 0.25 7.89 -10.02
N LYS A 109 0.54 9.15 -10.37
CA LYS A 109 -0.29 9.94 -11.30
C LYS A 109 -0.45 9.21 -12.63
N ASN A 110 -1.69 9.01 -13.05
CA ASN A 110 -2.07 8.34 -14.29
C ASN A 110 -1.43 6.94 -14.46
N GLY A 111 -1.02 6.29 -13.37
CA GLY A 111 -0.41 4.97 -13.42
C GLY A 111 1.00 4.94 -14.03
N ALA A 112 1.75 6.05 -14.04
CA ALA A 112 3.07 6.13 -14.67
C ALA A 112 4.05 5.05 -14.19
N PHE A 113 3.97 4.65 -12.92
CA PHE A 113 4.76 3.57 -12.33
C PHE A 113 4.64 2.23 -13.08
N MET A 114 3.48 1.91 -13.67
CA MET A 114 3.25 0.67 -14.40
C MET A 114 4.15 0.52 -15.63
N ALA A 115 4.62 1.64 -16.20
CA ALA A 115 5.49 1.62 -17.38
C ALA A 115 6.98 1.45 -17.05
N VAL A 116 7.39 1.65 -15.79
CA VAL A 116 8.81 1.77 -15.40
C VAL A 116 9.24 0.80 -14.30
N ILE A 117 8.39 0.50 -13.31
CA ILE A 117 8.72 -0.44 -12.22
C ILE A 117 8.95 -1.87 -12.75
N PRO A 118 8.07 -2.43 -13.62
CA PRO A 118 8.31 -3.78 -14.16
C PRO A 118 9.60 -3.88 -14.97
N LYS A 119 9.95 -2.84 -15.73
CA LYS A 119 11.20 -2.79 -16.51
C LYS A 119 12.44 -2.75 -15.61
N LEU A 120 12.35 -2.07 -14.46
CA LEU A 120 13.42 -2.06 -13.48
C LEU A 120 13.65 -3.46 -12.89
N TRP A 121 12.58 -4.16 -12.52
CA TRP A 121 12.65 -5.55 -12.05
C TRP A 121 13.26 -6.47 -13.11
N GLU A 122 12.76 -6.38 -14.35
CA GLU A 122 13.30 -7.14 -15.48
C GLU A 122 14.79 -6.86 -15.69
N GLU A 123 15.22 -5.59 -15.69
CA GLU A 123 16.63 -5.24 -15.81
C GLU A 123 17.46 -5.83 -14.67
N PHE A 124 16.95 -5.72 -13.43
CA PHE A 124 17.65 -6.20 -12.24
C PHE A 124 17.87 -7.71 -12.27
N GLU A 125 16.86 -8.48 -12.69
CA GLU A 125 16.93 -9.94 -12.85
C GLU A 125 17.80 -10.33 -14.06
N ASN A 126 17.50 -9.83 -15.26
CA ASN A 126 18.15 -10.26 -16.50
C ASN A 126 19.64 -9.91 -16.54
N LYS A 127 20.03 -8.75 -16.01
CA LYS A 127 21.45 -8.36 -15.91
C LYS A 127 22.13 -8.88 -14.63
N ARG A 128 21.41 -9.66 -13.82
CA ARG A 128 21.89 -10.23 -12.55
C ARG A 128 22.53 -9.16 -11.66
N LEU A 129 21.89 -7.99 -11.59
CA LEU A 129 22.42 -6.83 -10.89
C LEU A 129 22.61 -7.12 -9.40
N GLY A 130 21.72 -7.93 -8.82
CA GLY A 130 21.84 -8.40 -7.44
C GLY A 130 23.17 -9.08 -7.12
N ASP A 131 23.79 -9.79 -8.06
CA ASP A 131 25.04 -10.52 -7.83
C ASP A 131 26.24 -9.60 -7.62
N LYS A 132 26.13 -8.35 -8.08
CA LYS A 132 27.19 -7.34 -7.95
C LYS A 132 27.17 -6.64 -6.59
N ILE A 133 26.08 -6.75 -5.84
CA ILE A 133 25.92 -6.10 -4.54
C ILE A 133 26.61 -6.94 -3.46
N LEU A 134 27.62 -6.36 -2.81
CA LEU A 134 28.39 -7.00 -1.74
C LEU A 134 27.76 -6.75 -0.37
N ASN A 135 28.23 -7.50 0.64
CA ASN A 135 27.91 -7.28 2.05
C ASN A 135 26.40 -7.29 2.37
N LYS A 136 25.63 -8.13 1.67
CA LYS A 136 24.20 -8.31 1.90
C LYS A 136 23.96 -8.84 3.31
N VAL A 137 23.02 -8.23 4.03
CA VAL A 137 22.56 -8.74 5.33
C VAL A 137 21.89 -10.09 5.16
N ASN A 138 21.04 -10.20 4.14
CA ASN A 138 20.46 -11.47 3.70
C ASN A 138 20.52 -11.55 2.16
N LYS A 139 21.08 -12.63 1.64
CA LYS A 139 21.26 -12.84 0.19
C LYS A 139 19.99 -13.30 -0.53
N ASP A 140 19.02 -13.82 0.22
CA ASP A 140 17.78 -14.41 -0.30
C ASP A 140 16.58 -13.46 -0.13
N GLU A 141 16.81 -12.22 0.30
CA GLU A 141 15.79 -11.19 0.51
C GLU A 141 16.02 -9.99 -0.41
N ILE A 142 15.14 -9.81 -1.39
CA ILE A 142 15.17 -8.68 -2.31
C ILE A 142 14.14 -7.64 -1.85
N LEU A 143 14.52 -6.37 -1.93
CA LEU A 143 13.69 -5.24 -1.52
C LEU A 143 13.22 -4.43 -2.73
N GLY A 144 11.92 -4.12 -2.76
CA GLY A 144 11.33 -3.06 -3.56
C GLY A 144 11.10 -1.82 -2.68
N LEU A 145 12.08 -0.93 -2.61
CA LEU A 145 12.07 0.25 -1.73
C LEU A 145 11.41 1.45 -2.41
N TYR A 146 10.49 2.08 -1.70
CA TYR A 146 9.87 3.36 -2.02
C TYR A 146 10.41 4.45 -1.08
N THR A 147 10.96 5.53 -1.62
CA THR A 147 11.60 6.61 -0.83
C THR A 147 11.52 7.96 -1.54
N ASP A 148 12.02 9.01 -0.87
CA ASP A 148 12.16 10.37 -1.40
C ASP A 148 10.84 10.95 -1.93
N TYR A 149 9.75 10.72 -1.19
CA TYR A 149 8.43 11.23 -1.54
C TYR A 149 8.42 12.76 -1.51
N GLU A 150 8.07 13.40 -2.62
CA GLU A 150 7.93 14.86 -2.69
C GLU A 150 6.65 15.36 -2.04
N ASN A 151 5.54 14.65 -2.27
CA ASN A 151 4.22 15.00 -1.73
C ASN A 151 3.45 13.73 -1.41
N LYS A 152 3.95 12.98 -0.43
CA LYS A 152 3.33 11.72 0.03
C LYS A 152 3.06 10.79 -1.18
N GLU A 153 1.89 10.15 -1.25
CA GLU A 153 1.47 9.31 -2.36
C GLU A 153 1.09 10.06 -3.65
N PHE A 154 0.96 11.39 -3.62
CA PHE A 154 0.51 12.20 -4.76
C PHE A 154 1.65 12.78 -5.61
N GLY A 155 2.87 12.80 -5.07
CA GLY A 155 4.06 13.38 -5.72
C GLY A 155 4.88 12.37 -6.53
N LEU A 156 6.08 12.79 -6.90
CA LEU A 156 7.13 11.87 -7.34
C LEU A 156 7.72 11.15 -6.12
N TYR A 157 8.16 9.91 -6.35
CA TYR A 157 8.92 9.10 -5.42
C TYR A 157 9.99 8.31 -6.18
N SER A 158 10.99 7.86 -5.45
CA SER A 158 12.05 6.98 -5.95
C SER A 158 11.64 5.54 -5.66
N PHE A 159 11.77 4.67 -6.64
CA PHE A 159 11.60 3.23 -6.46
C PHE A 159 12.93 2.52 -6.74
N MET A 160 13.36 1.66 -5.83
CA MET A 160 14.63 0.95 -5.90
C MET A 160 14.42 -0.55 -5.75
N VAL A 161 15.03 -1.33 -6.65
CA VAL A 161 15.19 -2.78 -6.47
C VAL A 161 16.60 -3.04 -5.97
N GLY A 162 16.73 -3.71 -4.82
CA GLY A 162 18.02 -3.84 -4.16
C GLY A 162 18.04 -4.81 -2.98
N PHE A 163 19.13 -4.75 -2.23
CA PHE A 163 19.35 -5.56 -1.02
C PHE A 163 19.71 -4.65 0.16
N GLN A 164 19.31 -5.06 1.36
CA GLN A 164 19.90 -4.51 2.57
C GLN A 164 21.36 -4.96 2.69
N VAL A 165 22.24 -4.02 3.00
CA VAL A 165 23.69 -4.23 3.16
C VAL A 165 24.18 -3.74 4.51
N THR A 166 25.31 -4.25 4.97
CA THR A 166 25.91 -3.83 6.26
C THR A 166 26.56 -2.45 6.19
N ASP A 167 27.01 -2.04 5.01
CA ASP A 167 27.70 -0.77 4.77
C ASP A 167 27.56 -0.32 3.31
N LYS A 168 27.95 0.93 3.03
CA LYS A 168 27.82 1.57 1.71
C LYS A 168 29.17 1.84 1.04
N ASN A 169 30.21 1.07 1.39
CA ASN A 169 31.58 1.34 0.92
C ASN A 169 31.84 0.79 -0.50
N SER A 170 30.98 -0.09 -0.99
CA SER A 170 31.13 -0.73 -2.31
C SER A 170 29.81 -0.72 -3.06
N ILE A 171 29.55 0.39 -3.76
CA ILE A 171 28.34 0.56 -4.57
C ILE A 171 28.70 0.24 -6.03
N PRO A 172 28.06 -0.77 -6.65
CA PRO A 172 28.32 -1.10 -8.05
C PRO A 172 27.98 0.06 -9.00
N GLU A 173 28.66 0.10 -10.15
CA GLU A 173 28.39 1.10 -11.18
C GLU A 173 26.91 1.05 -11.63
N GLY A 174 26.30 2.24 -11.75
CA GLY A 174 24.90 2.37 -12.15
C GLY A 174 23.88 2.05 -11.06
N MET A 175 24.32 1.87 -9.81
CA MET A 175 23.48 1.75 -8.61
C MET A 175 23.70 2.93 -7.67
N THR A 176 22.82 3.02 -6.67
CA THR A 176 22.91 3.99 -5.58
C THR A 176 22.56 3.32 -4.25
N TYR A 177 22.55 4.11 -3.17
CA TYR A 177 22.18 3.65 -1.85
C TYR A 177 21.17 4.59 -1.19
N LYS A 178 20.44 4.05 -0.21
CA LYS A 178 19.57 4.79 0.69
C LYS A 178 19.83 4.37 2.13
N VAL A 179 19.69 5.33 3.04
CA VAL A 179 19.72 5.08 4.48
C VAL A 179 18.33 5.31 5.01
N ILE A 180 17.67 4.23 5.42
CA ILE A 180 16.33 4.29 6.00
C ILE A 180 16.49 4.36 7.52
N PRO A 181 15.92 5.37 8.20
CA PRO A 181 16.05 5.51 9.64
C PRO A 181 15.38 4.33 10.36
N ALA A 182 15.80 4.08 11.61
CA ALA A 182 15.07 3.18 12.49
C ALA A 182 13.64 3.71 12.68
N GLY A 183 12.66 2.82 12.76
CA GLY A 183 11.27 3.23 12.84
C GLY A 183 10.30 2.09 13.06
N LYS A 184 9.04 2.47 13.24
CA LYS A 184 7.91 1.55 13.35
C LYS A 184 7.29 1.33 11.98
N TYR A 185 6.89 0.10 11.73
CA TYR A 185 6.30 -0.32 10.47
C TYR A 185 4.99 -1.06 10.71
N CYS A 186 3.97 -0.74 9.90
CA CYS A 186 2.84 -1.63 9.67
C CYS A 186 3.22 -2.56 8.52
N VAL A 187 3.28 -3.86 8.80
CA VAL A 187 3.52 -4.89 7.79
C VAL A 187 2.17 -5.38 7.30
N VAL A 188 1.99 -5.39 5.99
CA VAL A 188 0.83 -5.96 5.29
C VAL A 188 1.32 -7.10 4.42
N THR A 189 0.83 -8.33 4.65
CA THR A 189 1.24 -9.48 3.84
C THR A 189 0.30 -9.64 2.65
N ALA A 190 0.84 -9.46 1.44
CA ALA A 190 0.18 -9.79 0.19
C ALA A 190 0.39 -11.29 -0.10
N LYS A 191 -0.71 -12.03 -0.29
CA LYS A 191 -0.67 -13.48 -0.59
C LYS A 191 -1.44 -13.79 -1.86
N GLY A 192 -0.78 -14.47 -2.77
CA GLY A 192 -1.36 -14.97 -4.01
C GLY A 192 -0.55 -14.55 -5.24
N LYS A 193 -1.24 -14.40 -6.37
CA LYS A 193 -0.62 -14.01 -7.64
C LYS A 193 -0.05 -12.59 -7.60
N MET A 194 1.23 -12.46 -7.92
CA MET A 194 1.90 -11.16 -8.07
C MET A 194 1.92 -10.72 -9.55
N PRO A 195 1.83 -9.41 -9.85
CA PRO A 195 1.77 -8.27 -8.92
C PRO A 195 0.37 -7.91 -8.41
N ASP A 196 -0.68 -8.63 -8.82
CA ASP A 196 -2.08 -8.28 -8.51
C ASP A 196 -2.32 -8.13 -7.00
N LYS A 197 -1.83 -9.09 -6.19
CA LYS A 197 -1.99 -9.07 -4.74
C LYS A 197 -1.19 -7.98 -4.03
N ILE A 198 -0.09 -7.53 -4.61
CA ILE A 198 0.63 -6.33 -4.14
C ILE A 198 -0.23 -5.08 -4.39
N GLY A 199 -0.87 -5.00 -5.57
CA GLY A 199 -1.79 -3.91 -5.90
C GLY A 199 -2.99 -3.82 -4.94
N GLU A 200 -3.62 -4.96 -4.62
CA GLU A 200 -4.68 -5.06 -3.62
C GLU A 200 -4.21 -4.59 -2.23
N ALA A 201 -3.03 -5.03 -1.79
CA ALA A 201 -2.47 -4.64 -0.50
C ALA A 201 -2.16 -3.12 -0.43
N TRP A 202 -1.59 -2.52 -1.49
CA TRP A 202 -1.42 -1.07 -1.58
C TRP A 202 -2.75 -0.32 -1.60
N GLY A 203 -3.75 -0.86 -2.31
CA GLY A 203 -5.12 -0.35 -2.29
C GLY A 203 -5.68 -0.30 -0.87
N TYR A 204 -5.50 -1.36 -0.07
CA TYR A 204 -5.84 -1.34 1.35
C TYR A 204 -5.04 -0.30 2.14
N ILE A 205 -3.72 -0.26 1.98
CA ILE A 205 -2.84 0.66 2.72
C ILE A 205 -3.29 2.11 2.52
N TRP A 206 -3.60 2.53 1.29
CA TRP A 206 -4.08 3.89 1.00
C TRP A 206 -5.43 4.22 1.64
N ASN A 207 -6.26 3.21 1.91
CA ASN A 207 -7.60 3.37 2.51
C ASN A 207 -7.65 3.03 4.01
N SER A 208 -6.53 2.61 4.60
CA SER A 208 -6.44 2.13 5.99
C SER A 208 -6.45 3.25 7.04
N GLY A 209 -6.14 4.50 6.66
CA GLY A 209 -5.96 5.62 7.60
C GLY A 209 -4.63 5.59 8.37
N LEU A 210 -3.69 4.70 8.01
CA LEU A 210 -2.37 4.60 8.64
C LEU A 210 -1.66 5.96 8.65
N GLN A 211 -1.12 6.33 9.81
CA GLN A 211 -0.34 7.56 10.00
C GLN A 211 1.09 7.36 9.49
N ARG A 212 1.25 7.41 8.17
CA ARG A 212 2.53 7.16 7.50
C ARG A 212 3.56 8.27 7.77
N THR A 213 4.82 7.87 7.95
CA THR A 213 5.95 8.81 8.06
C THR A 213 6.57 9.13 6.70
N TYR A 214 6.36 8.27 5.70
CA TYR A 214 6.98 8.38 4.36
C TYR A 214 8.51 8.42 4.40
N THR A 215 9.12 7.88 5.45
CA THR A 215 10.60 7.80 5.59
C THR A 215 11.22 6.71 4.73
N GLY A 216 10.42 5.76 4.27
CA GLY A 216 10.83 4.65 3.41
C GLY A 216 9.92 3.46 3.63
N ASP A 217 9.11 3.13 2.63
CA ASP A 217 8.27 1.93 2.62
C ASP A 217 8.93 0.88 1.72
N PHE A 218 8.73 -0.42 1.95
CA PHE A 218 9.35 -1.43 1.10
C PHE A 218 8.58 -2.73 1.03
N GLU A 219 8.66 -3.37 -0.14
CA GLU A 219 8.27 -4.75 -0.37
C GLU A 219 9.46 -5.67 -0.06
N LEU A 220 9.22 -6.72 0.71
CA LEU A 220 10.18 -7.77 1.02
C LEU A 220 9.80 -9.05 0.29
N TYR A 221 10.64 -9.43 -0.67
CA TYR A 221 10.56 -10.68 -1.41
C TYR A 221 11.56 -11.67 -0.81
N ASP A 222 11.06 -12.58 0.02
CA ASP A 222 11.85 -13.65 0.64
C ASP A 222 11.54 -15.02 0.01
N LYS A 223 11.96 -16.11 0.65
CA LYS A 223 11.72 -17.50 0.21
C LYS A 223 10.24 -17.86 -0.04
N ARG A 224 9.29 -17.09 0.48
CA ARG A 224 7.85 -17.28 0.25
C ARG A 224 7.39 -16.74 -1.10
N TYR A 225 8.21 -15.92 -1.76
CA TYR A 225 7.96 -15.48 -3.13
C TYR A 225 8.57 -16.48 -4.12
N ASP A 226 7.70 -17.33 -4.67
CA ASP A 226 8.04 -18.41 -5.60
C ASP A 226 7.57 -18.15 -7.04
N LYS A 227 7.02 -16.96 -7.31
CA LYS A 227 6.42 -16.55 -8.59
C LYS A 227 5.16 -17.34 -8.99
N ASN A 228 4.53 -18.07 -8.06
CA ASN A 228 3.29 -18.81 -8.28
C ASN A 228 2.10 -18.21 -7.51
N GLU A 229 0.93 -18.85 -7.64
CA GLU A 229 -0.34 -18.46 -7.01
C GLU A 229 -0.35 -18.52 -5.48
N ASN A 230 0.71 -19.04 -4.84
CA ASN A 230 0.85 -19.10 -3.37
C ASN A 230 1.92 -18.16 -2.83
N SER A 231 2.49 -17.31 -3.69
CA SER A 231 3.54 -16.37 -3.31
C SER A 231 3.08 -15.45 -2.17
N GLU A 232 3.98 -15.17 -1.23
CA GLU A 232 3.78 -14.16 -0.20
C GLU A 232 4.86 -13.08 -0.29
N VAL A 233 4.44 -11.82 -0.16
CA VAL A 233 5.31 -10.65 -0.10
C VAL A 233 4.84 -9.77 1.05
N ASP A 234 5.76 -9.37 1.92
CA ASP A 234 5.46 -8.46 3.02
C ASP A 234 5.71 -7.01 2.56
N ILE A 235 4.71 -6.14 2.70
CA ILE A 235 4.85 -4.69 2.47
C ILE A 235 5.00 -4.01 3.83
N TYR A 236 6.14 -3.38 4.04
CA TYR A 236 6.46 -2.61 5.24
C TYR A 236 6.17 -1.14 4.98
N VAL A 237 5.17 -0.61 5.67
CA VAL A 237 4.76 0.80 5.59
C VAL A 237 5.24 1.53 6.83
N ALA A 238 6.09 2.55 6.68
CA ALA A 238 6.63 3.30 7.80
C ALA A 238 5.54 4.18 8.43
N ILE A 239 5.37 4.09 9.76
CA ILE A 239 4.31 4.74 10.53
C ILE A 239 4.85 5.47 11.77
N LYS A 240 4.03 6.41 12.30
CA LYS A 240 4.32 7.16 13.53
C LYS A 240 4.24 6.32 14.80
#